data_AF-A0A3A0CF30-F1
#
_entry.id   AF-A0A3A0CF30-F1
#
_cell.length_a   1.000
_cell.length_b   1.000
_cell.length_c   1.000
_cell.angle_alpha   90.00
_cell.angle_beta   90.00
_cell.angle_gamma   90.00
#
_symmetry.space_group_name_H-M   'P 1'
#
loop_
_entity.id
_entity.type
_entity.pdbx_description
1 polymer ?
#
loop_
_entity_poly.entity_id
_entity_poly.type
_entity_poly.pdbx_seq_one_letter_code
_entity_poly.pdbx_strand_id
1 'polypeptide(L)' 'MTRTVRALYENGVLKPLDSLGDLADHSHVRVTVESVETPAIGFAGCVGILSDQDADEMSRIIATEFEKVDDGEW' A
#
# COMPACT_ATOMS: atom_id res chain seq x y z
N MET A 1 -19.22 -21.86 10.56
CA MET A 1 -17.77 -21.67 10.69
C MET A 1 -17.51 -20.17 10.75
N THR A 2 -16.63 -19.70 11.64
CA THR A 2 -16.31 -18.27 11.79
C THR A 2 -14.89 -18.06 11.31
N ARG A 3 -14.68 -17.10 10.41
CA ARG A 3 -13.36 -16.71 9.93
C ARG A 3 -13.24 -15.20 9.89
N THR A 4 -12.05 -14.71 10.20
CA THR A 4 -11.70 -13.30 10.03
C THR A 4 -11.00 -13.15 8.68
N VAL A 5 -11.50 -12.24 7.85
CA VAL A 5 -10.93 -11.90 6.55
C VAL A 5 -10.60 -10.43 6.54
N ARG A 6 -9.46 -10.06 5.96
CA ARG A 6 -9.10 -8.65 5.83
C ARG A 6 -9.81 -8.06 4.63
N ALA A 7 -10.24 -6.82 4.77
CA ALA A 7 -10.89 -6.08 3.69
C ALA A 7 -10.46 -4.62 3.75
N LEU A 8 -10.35 -4.01 2.57
CA LEU A 8 -10.23 -2.57 2.43
C LEU A 8 -11.64 -1.97 2.38
N TYR A 9 -11.90 -0.96 3.20
CA TYR A 9 -13.13 -0.17 3.10
C TYR A 9 -12.87 1.08 2.25
N GLU A 10 -13.47 1.16 1.07
CA GLU A 10 -13.28 2.26 0.14
C GLU A 10 -14.59 2.61 -0.57
N ASN A 11 -14.93 3.90 -0.62
CA ASN A 11 -16.14 4.42 -1.29
C ASN A 11 -17.44 3.73 -0.83
N GLY A 12 -17.53 3.38 0.45
CA GLY A 12 -18.72 2.72 1.02
C GLY A 12 -18.77 1.20 0.80
N VAL A 13 -17.77 0.61 0.15
CA VAL A 13 -17.72 -0.83 -0.21
C VAL A 13 -16.60 -1.54 0.55
N LEU A 14 -16.91 -2.71 1.12
CA LEU A 14 -15.91 -3.63 1.67
C LEU A 14 -15.33 -4.49 0.54
N LYS A 15 -14.04 -4.36 0.28
CA LYS A 15 -13.29 -5.11 -0.72
C LYS A 15 -12.39 -6.13 -0.03
N PRO A 16 -12.69 -7.43 -0.08
CA PRO A 16 -11.83 -8.46 0.51
C PRO A 16 -10.43 -8.42 -0.10
N LEU A 17 -9.40 -8.52 0.73
CA LEU A 17 -8.01 -8.66 0.27
C LEU A 17 -7.66 -10.12 -0.02
N ASP A 18 -8.37 -11.05 0.62
CA ASP A 18 -8.19 -12.49 0.52
C ASP A 18 -9.43 -13.12 -0.12
N SER A 19 -9.26 -14.24 -0.84
CA SER A 19 -10.39 -14.95 -1.46
C SER A 19 -11.32 -15.57 -0.41
N LEU A 20 -12.61 -15.56 -0.70
CA LEU A 20 -13.62 -16.12 0.17
C LEU A 20 -13.95 -17.58 -0.15
N GLY A 21 -13.02 -18.36 -0.71
CA GLY A 21 -13.20 -19.59 -1.50
C GLY A 21 -14.33 -20.58 -1.13
N ASP A 22 -14.64 -20.75 0.16
CA ASP A 22 -15.69 -21.68 0.62
C ASP A 22 -17.11 -21.08 0.64
N LEU A 23 -17.25 -19.84 0.20
CA LEU A 23 -18.49 -19.08 0.27
C LEU A 23 -19.23 -19.23 -1.05
N ALA A 24 -20.36 -19.93 -1.02
CA ALA A 24 -21.19 -20.14 -2.19
C ALA A 24 -21.77 -18.80 -2.69
N ASP A 25 -21.88 -18.66 -4.01
CA ASP A 25 -22.56 -17.54 -4.63
C ASP A 25 -24.00 -17.41 -4.10
N HIS A 26 -24.45 -16.16 -3.92
CA HIS A 26 -25.77 -15.81 -3.39
C HIS A 26 -26.08 -16.31 -1.97
N SER A 27 -25.08 -16.75 -1.21
CA SER A 27 -25.28 -17.11 0.20
C SER A 27 -25.42 -15.87 1.10
N HIS A 28 -26.30 -15.96 2.10
CA HIS A 28 -26.40 -14.93 3.14
C HIS A 28 -25.29 -15.12 4.17
N VAL A 29 -24.57 -14.04 4.49
CA VAL A 29 -23.49 -14.05 5.48
C VAL A 29 -23.70 -12.99 6.54
N ARG A 30 -23.17 -13.26 7.74
CA ARG A 30 -23.04 -12.28 8.80
C ARG A 30 -21.64 -11.68 8.74
N VAL A 31 -21.56 -10.35 8.63
CA VAL A 31 -20.31 -9.60 8.64
C VAL A 31 -20.16 -8.90 9.99
N THR A 32 -19.02 -9.09 10.64
CA THR A 32 -18.61 -8.29 11.80
C THR A 32 -17.53 -7.33 11.34
N VAL A 33 -17.73 -6.04 11.59
CA VAL A 33 -16.76 -4.99 11.25
C VAL A 33 -16.06 -4.56 12.52
N GLU A 34 -14.73 -4.63 12.50
CA GLU A 34 -13.86 -4.13 13.56
C GLU A 34 -12.92 -3.10 12.94
N SER A 35 -12.91 -1.88 13.49
CA SER A 35 -11.99 -0.84 13.05
C SER A 35 -10.62 -1.12 13.65
N VAL A 36 -9.69 -1.54 12.81
CA VAL A 36 -8.27 -1.61 13.19
C VAL A 36 -7.65 -0.28 12.84
N GLU A 37 -7.09 0.42 13.84
CA GLU A 37 -6.30 1.62 13.58
C GLU A 37 -5.15 1.24 12.64
N THR A 38 -5.22 1.71 11.41
CA THR A 38 -4.07 1.61 10.51
C THR A 38 -3.11 2.69 11.01
N PRO A 39 -1.88 2.35 11.43
CA PRO A 39 -0.91 3.38 11.75
C PRO A 39 -0.83 4.29 10.53
N ALA A 40 -0.97 5.60 10.76
CA ALA A 40 -0.90 6.57 9.68
C ALA A 40 0.50 6.48 9.05
N ILE A 41 0.65 5.66 7.99
CA ILE A 41 1.79 5.76 7.08
C ILE A 41 1.48 6.92 6.13
N GLY A 42 1.17 8.06 6.73
CA GLY A 42 0.99 9.29 6.00
C GLY A 42 2.35 9.97 5.98
N PHE A 43 2.84 10.30 4.80
CA PHE A 43 3.74 11.43 4.57
C PHE A 43 3.13 12.78 5.05
N ALA A 44 2.11 12.75 5.91
CA ALA A 44 1.54 13.86 6.63
C ALA A 44 2.62 14.43 7.57
N GLY A 45 3.41 15.37 7.04
CA GLY A 45 4.60 15.92 7.68
C GLY A 45 5.81 15.98 6.75
N CYS A 46 5.83 15.22 5.65
CA CYS A 46 6.81 15.35 4.57
C CYS A 46 6.39 16.45 3.59
N VAL A 47 6.14 17.65 4.11
CA VAL A 47 5.98 18.86 3.30
C VAL A 47 7.21 19.72 3.57
N GLY A 48 8.11 19.81 2.59
CA GLY A 48 9.36 20.54 2.75
C GLY A 48 10.26 20.44 1.53
N ILE A 49 11.28 21.28 1.51
CA ILE A 49 12.37 21.20 0.54
C ILE A 49 13.46 20.34 1.19
N LEU A 50 13.93 19.35 0.45
CA LEU A 50 15.06 18.52 0.84
C LEU A 50 16.33 19.40 0.96
N SER A 51 17.15 19.17 1.98
CA SER A 51 18.43 19.90 2.07
C SER A 51 19.36 19.51 0.92
N ASP A 52 20.25 20.41 0.50
CA ASP A 52 21.23 20.10 -0.57
C ASP A 52 22.08 18.87 -0.22
N GLN A 53 22.39 18.67 1.07
CA GLN A 53 23.13 17.51 1.54
C GLN A 53 22.34 16.20 1.34
N ASP A 54 21.07 16.17 1.73
CA ASP A 54 20.23 14.98 1.58
C ASP A 54 19.93 14.71 0.08
N ALA A 55 19.83 15.76 -0.73
CA ALA A 55 19.69 15.67 -2.19
C ALA A 55 20.91 15.04 -2.84
N ASP A 56 22.10 15.46 -2.44
CA ASP A 56 23.37 14.91 -2.91
C ASP A 56 23.53 13.44 -2.48
N GLU A 57 23.14 13.11 -1.24
CA GLU A 57 23.19 11.73 -0.74
C GLU A 57 22.26 10.81 -1.53
N MET A 58 21.00 11.21 -1.73
CA MET A 58 20.07 10.44 -2.55
C MET A 58 20.53 10.30 -4.00
N SER A 59 21.09 11.37 -4.59
CA SER A 59 21.63 11.32 -5.96
C SER A 59 22.76 10.31 -6.09
N ARG A 60 23.64 10.21 -5.09
CA ARG A 60 24.71 9.19 -5.06
C ARG A 60 24.15 7.79 -4.94
N ILE A 61 23.16 7.58 -4.08
CA ILE A 61 22.51 6.27 -3.91
C ILE A 61 21.86 5.85 -5.22
N ILE A 62 21.10 6.73 -5.88
CA ILE A 62 20.48 6.44 -7.17
C ILE A 62 21.53 6.09 -8.22
N ALA A 63 22.61 6.90 -8.33
CA ALA A 63 23.67 6.63 -9.28
C ALA A 63 24.39 5.30 -9.01
N THR A 64 24.52 4.91 -7.74
CA THR A 64 25.18 3.65 -7.33
C THR A 64 24.29 2.44 -7.60
N GLU A 65 23.01 2.54 -7.27
CA GLU A 65 22.05 1.43 -7.35
C GLU A 65 21.49 1.23 -8.77
N PHE A 66 21.36 2.31 -9.53
CA PHE A 66 20.77 2.34 -10.87
C PHE A 66 21.80 2.72 -11.94
N GLU A 67 23.07 2.37 -11.71
CA GLU A 67 24.17 2.68 -12.63
C GLU A 67 23.91 2.06 -14.02
N LYS A 68 23.51 2.96 -14.95
CA LYS A 68 23.28 2.82 -16.41
C LYS A 68 21.83 2.55 -16.84
N VAL A 69 21.11 3.63 -17.12
CA VAL A 69 20.25 3.62 -18.31
C VAL A 69 21.20 3.66 -19.51
N ASP A 70 21.18 2.63 -20.35
CA ASP A 70 21.88 2.67 -21.64
C ASP A 70 21.14 3.65 -22.54
N ASP A 71 21.77 4.78 -22.88
CA ASP A 71 21.22 5.79 -23.79
C ASP A 71 20.96 5.23 -25.22
N GLY A 72 21.39 3.99 -25.51
CA GLY A 72 21.12 3.25 -26.74
C GLY A 72 19.91 2.30 -26.72
N GLU A 73 19.25 2.08 -25.57
CA GLU A 73 18.03 1.27 -25.46
C GLU A 73 16.77 2.15 -25.40
N TRP A 74 16.42 2.79 -26.52
CA TRP A 74 15.08 3.33 -26.77
C TRP A 74 14.32 2.46 -27.77
#